data_AF-A0A3S8U1X2-F1
#
_entry.id   AF-A0A3S8U1X2-F1
#
_cell.length_a   1.000
_cell.length_b   1.000
_cell.length_c   1.000
_cell.angle_alpha   90.00
_cell.angle_beta   90.00
_cell.angle_gamma   90.00
#
_symmetry.space_group_name_H-M   'P 1'
#
loop_
_entity.id
_entity.type
_entity.pdbx_description
1 polymer ?
#
loop_
_entity_poly.entity_id
_entity_poly.type
_entity_poly.pdbx_seq_one_letter_code
_entity_poly.pdbx_strand_id
1 'polypeptide(L)'
;MQDQGELDLADARLRLLGSSRAALVVYVGCGLTLLCTLLVLVVSAIVTSGDGPRAMSNDFRVFWAAGQMALDGDFLGVFDTDRLTAVHGVDPEYWMPWLYPPGFLFLIAPLGALGFTTGFAILSLLSVALMALAIRPFVAGSKVAWLAFSLAPAYLPILVQGQNGLLWLAGLVAALAALRTDRWVLAGVFIGLLTLKPQYGLLIPVALLAAGLWWTVLSASVTALIVAAVPTIWTGLDYWSLFLRRMGEYSDYITATMPTLILAASPFAMFVRLGLDPETAFVGQAVVTVAAAFCVFLIWRSRQLCFDTKAASLLIASFLAAPVTWYNEAAIMALVGLFLVRAGILGRTSSQWLLLAVLWFGAGWQSMGIFLGLADKQFPWALVTTPVMLLCLALCLSRYLAVRRTPVWGA
;
A
#
# COMPACT_ATOMS: atom_id res chain seq x y z
N MET A 1 -19.52 -13.01 -8.28
CA MET A 1 -18.32 -13.70 -7.76
C MET A 1 -18.46 -14.35 -6.36
N GLN A 2 -19.59 -14.23 -5.67
CA GLN A 2 -19.81 -14.82 -4.33
C GLN A 2 -21.28 -15.20 -4.14
N ASP A 3 -21.54 -16.21 -3.30
CA ASP A 3 -22.87 -16.56 -2.80
C ASP A 3 -23.28 -15.62 -1.64
N GLN A 4 -24.58 -15.29 -1.54
CA GLN A 4 -25.09 -14.39 -0.51
C GLN A 4 -24.88 -14.96 0.90
N GLY A 5 -25.00 -16.29 1.07
CA GLY A 5 -24.72 -16.95 2.34
C GLY A 5 -23.27 -16.79 2.80
N GLU A 6 -22.31 -16.81 1.88
CA GLU A 6 -20.90 -16.55 2.20
C GLU A 6 -20.67 -15.10 2.65
N LEU A 7 -21.35 -14.14 2.04
CA LEU A 7 -21.28 -12.73 2.41
C LEU A 7 -21.79 -12.50 3.83
N ASP A 8 -22.96 -13.06 4.15
CA ASP A 8 -23.57 -12.92 5.48
C ASP A 8 -22.68 -13.56 6.57
N LEU A 9 -22.06 -14.71 6.27
CA LEU A 9 -21.08 -15.34 7.15
C LEU A 9 -19.81 -14.51 7.33
N ALA A 10 -19.29 -13.91 6.25
CA ALA A 10 -18.12 -13.04 6.32
C ALA A 10 -18.41 -11.80 7.17
N ASP A 11 -19.60 -11.23 7.02
CA ASP A 11 -20.08 -10.06 7.77
C ASP A 11 -20.31 -10.38 9.25
N ALA A 12 -20.85 -11.56 9.55
CA ALA A 12 -21.01 -12.04 10.92
C ALA A 12 -19.67 -12.17 11.67
N ARG A 13 -18.60 -12.60 10.99
CA ARG A 13 -17.25 -12.72 11.59
C ARG A 13 -16.70 -11.36 12.04
N LEU A 14 -17.03 -10.28 11.35
CA LEU A 14 -16.59 -8.92 11.73
C LEU A 14 -17.30 -8.39 12.98
N ARG A 15 -18.46 -8.96 13.36
CA ARG A 15 -19.14 -8.58 14.61
C ARG A 15 -18.32 -8.92 15.85
N LEU A 16 -17.37 -9.85 15.76
CA LEU A 16 -16.42 -10.18 16.84
C LEU A 16 -15.58 -8.96 17.27
N LEU A 17 -15.28 -8.05 16.34
CA LEU A 17 -14.60 -6.78 16.63
C LEU A 17 -15.46 -5.82 17.47
N GLY A 18 -16.78 -6.03 17.50
CA GLY A 18 -17.72 -5.21 18.28
C GLY A 18 -17.83 -5.58 19.76
N SER A 19 -17.12 -6.60 20.26
CA SER A 19 -17.06 -6.89 21.70
C SER A 19 -16.43 -5.70 22.46
N SER A 20 -16.86 -5.43 23.70
CA SER A 20 -16.44 -4.21 24.43
C SER A 20 -14.92 -4.06 24.53
N ARG A 21 -14.18 -5.18 24.69
CA ARG A 21 -12.72 -5.18 24.73
C ARG A 21 -12.09 -4.90 23.36
N ALA A 22 -12.57 -5.57 22.31
CA ALA A 22 -12.05 -5.37 20.96
C ALA A 22 -12.36 -3.95 20.45
N ALA A 23 -13.56 -3.44 20.73
CA ALA A 23 -13.96 -2.08 20.40
C ALA A 23 -13.08 -1.04 21.10
N LEU A 24 -12.74 -1.25 22.39
CA LEU A 24 -11.81 -0.36 23.09
C LEU A 24 -10.43 -0.34 22.42
N VAL A 25 -9.87 -1.51 22.07
CA VAL A 25 -8.58 -1.60 21.36
C VAL A 25 -8.64 -0.87 20.01
N VAL A 26 -9.74 -1.04 19.27
CA VAL A 26 -9.97 -0.33 18.00
C VAL A 26 -10.01 1.18 18.23
N TYR A 27 -10.81 1.67 19.18
CA TYR A 27 -10.91 3.10 19.44
C TYR A 27 -9.59 3.71 19.89
N VAL A 28 -8.83 3.02 20.74
CA VAL A 28 -7.51 3.47 21.19
C VAL A 28 -6.55 3.54 20.01
N GLY A 29 -6.43 2.48 19.19
CA GLY A 29 -5.51 2.49 18.04
C GLY A 29 -5.90 3.50 16.95
N CYS A 30 -7.19 3.65 16.64
CA CYS A 30 -7.66 4.69 15.73
C CYS A 30 -7.43 6.10 16.29
N GLY A 31 -7.67 6.29 17.60
CA GLY A 31 -7.39 7.54 18.29
C GLY A 31 -5.91 7.92 18.25
N LEU A 32 -5.01 6.95 18.47
CA LEU A 32 -3.57 7.14 18.32
C LEU A 32 -3.19 7.51 16.90
N THR A 33 -3.79 6.86 15.89
CA THR A 33 -3.56 7.16 14.48
C THR A 33 -3.91 8.62 14.15
N LEU A 34 -5.08 9.07 14.60
CA LEU A 34 -5.54 10.45 14.43
C LEU A 34 -4.66 11.44 15.20
N LEU A 35 -4.34 11.14 16.45
CA LEU A 35 -3.53 12.00 17.31
C LEU A 35 -2.14 12.22 16.72
N CYS A 36 -1.42 11.15 16.35
CA CYS A 36 -0.09 11.28 15.74
C CYS A 36 -0.14 12.03 14.41
N THR A 37 -1.13 11.77 13.56
CA THR A 37 -1.31 12.49 12.29
C THR A 37 -1.55 13.98 12.53
N LEU A 38 -2.42 14.33 13.49
CA LEU A 38 -2.68 15.72 13.86
C LEU A 38 -1.44 16.40 14.43
N LEU A 39 -0.70 15.74 15.32
CA LEU A 39 0.54 16.25 15.88
C LEU A 39 1.57 16.56 14.79
N VAL A 40 1.74 15.68 13.81
CA VAL A 40 2.62 15.92 12.66
C VAL A 40 2.16 17.12 11.83
N LEU A 41 0.86 17.27 11.59
CA LEU A 41 0.34 18.44 10.87
C LEU A 41 0.53 19.74 11.65
N VAL A 42 0.43 19.71 12.98
CA VAL A 42 0.73 20.85 13.86
C VAL A 42 2.23 21.19 13.82
N VAL A 43 3.11 20.19 13.92
CA VAL A 43 4.57 20.38 13.79
C VAL A 43 4.91 20.95 12.43
N SER A 44 4.32 20.40 11.36
CA SER A 44 4.45 20.92 10.00
C SER A 44 4.02 22.38 9.93
N ALA A 45 2.84 22.73 10.48
CA ALA A 45 2.36 24.11 10.50
C ALA A 45 3.34 25.05 11.21
N ILE A 46 3.85 24.67 12.38
CA ILE A 46 4.80 25.48 13.15
C ILE A 46 6.09 25.68 12.34
N VAL A 47 6.69 24.60 11.85
CA VAL A 47 7.97 24.63 11.12
C VAL A 47 7.87 25.41 9.81
N THR A 48 6.71 25.41 9.15
CA THR A 48 6.50 26.10 7.85
C THR A 48 5.78 27.46 7.97
N SER A 49 5.57 28.03 9.17
CA SER A 49 4.74 29.24 9.38
C SER A 49 5.47 30.59 9.32
N GLY A 50 6.80 30.63 9.24
CA GLY A 50 7.59 31.87 9.26
C GLY A 50 8.77 31.85 8.29
N ASP A 51 9.88 32.52 8.64
CA ASP A 51 11.16 32.49 7.89
C ASP A 51 11.89 31.13 7.97
N GLY A 52 11.22 30.10 8.49
CA GLY A 52 11.71 28.72 8.59
C GLY A 52 11.75 27.99 7.24
N PRO A 53 12.04 26.68 7.24
CA PRO A 53 12.09 25.90 6.01
C PRO A 53 10.72 25.86 5.33
N ARG A 54 10.73 25.92 3.99
CA ARG A 54 9.50 25.93 3.16
C ARG A 54 8.73 24.62 3.22
N ALA A 55 9.39 23.54 3.63
CA ALA A 55 8.84 22.20 3.76
C ALA A 55 9.33 21.52 5.05
N MET A 56 8.53 20.59 5.57
CA MET A 56 8.97 19.66 6.60
C MET A 56 9.90 18.60 6.00
N SER A 57 10.83 18.07 6.80
CA SER A 57 11.69 16.94 6.39
C SER A 57 10.92 15.61 6.39
N ASN A 58 10.01 15.44 5.43
CA ASN A 58 9.28 14.20 5.19
C ASN A 58 9.16 13.92 3.67
N ASP A 59 8.55 12.81 3.30
CA ASP A 59 8.48 12.36 1.91
C ASP A 59 7.57 13.27 1.04
N PHE A 60 6.56 13.91 1.64
CA PHE A 60 5.65 14.83 0.94
C PHE A 60 6.38 16.01 0.26
N ARG A 61 7.55 16.41 0.76
CA ARG A 61 8.35 17.51 0.18
C ARG A 61 8.68 17.31 -1.29
N VAL A 62 8.90 16.08 -1.72
CA VAL A 62 9.19 15.78 -3.13
C VAL A 62 7.94 15.90 -3.98
N PHE A 63 6.77 15.50 -3.47
CA PHE A 63 5.50 15.70 -4.19
C PHE A 63 5.13 17.17 -4.30
N TRP A 64 5.27 17.90 -3.21
CA TRP A 64 4.96 19.33 -3.17
C TRP A 64 5.90 20.16 -4.07
N ALA A 65 7.21 19.88 -4.04
CA ALA A 65 8.18 20.54 -4.92
C ALA A 65 7.94 20.21 -6.40
N ALA A 66 7.75 18.93 -6.73
CA ALA A 66 7.45 18.53 -8.10
C ALA A 66 6.15 19.16 -8.62
N GLY A 67 5.15 19.30 -7.75
CA GLY A 67 3.90 19.97 -8.09
C GLY A 67 4.07 21.45 -8.42
N GLN A 68 4.91 22.18 -7.65
CA GLN A 68 5.26 23.56 -7.97
C GLN A 68 5.99 23.67 -9.30
N MET A 69 7.02 22.86 -9.51
CA MET A 69 7.77 22.86 -10.76
C MET A 69 6.87 22.57 -11.97
N ALA A 70 5.92 21.64 -11.83
CA ALA A 70 4.94 21.36 -12.88
C ALA A 70 4.00 22.54 -13.17
N LEU A 71 3.57 23.29 -12.14
CA LEU A 71 2.77 24.50 -12.31
C LEU A 71 3.53 25.63 -12.99
N ASP A 72 4.85 25.69 -12.78
CA ASP A 72 5.77 26.61 -13.48
C ASP A 72 6.11 26.15 -14.91
N GLY A 73 5.57 25.01 -15.35
CA GLY A 73 5.82 24.43 -16.68
C GLY A 73 7.12 23.62 -16.78
N ASP A 74 7.83 23.41 -15.69
CA ASP A 74 9.09 22.68 -15.62
C ASP A 74 8.88 21.18 -15.34
N PHE A 75 8.29 20.47 -16.30
CA PHE A 75 7.94 19.06 -16.13
C PHE A 75 9.15 18.12 -16.07
N LEU A 76 10.25 18.46 -16.74
CA LEU A 76 11.45 17.62 -16.79
C LEU A 76 12.43 17.92 -15.66
N GLY A 77 12.43 19.16 -15.14
CA GLY A 77 13.29 19.57 -14.04
C GLY A 77 13.06 18.78 -12.76
N VAL A 78 11.89 18.17 -12.57
CA VAL A 78 11.62 17.29 -11.41
C VAL A 78 12.58 16.10 -11.30
N PHE A 79 13.25 15.70 -12.38
CA PHE A 79 14.25 14.65 -12.33
C PHE A 79 15.60 15.14 -11.84
N ASP A 80 15.85 16.45 -11.75
CA ASP A 80 17.05 17.03 -11.17
C ASP A 80 16.87 17.15 -9.64
N THR A 81 17.68 16.40 -8.89
CA THR A 81 17.57 16.35 -7.43
C THR A 81 17.97 17.67 -6.78
N ASP A 82 18.93 18.40 -7.36
CA ASP A 82 19.38 19.68 -6.79
C ASP A 82 18.31 20.74 -6.98
N ARG A 83 17.62 20.74 -8.13
CA ARG A 83 16.48 21.62 -8.38
C ARG A 83 15.29 21.32 -7.47
N LEU A 84 14.93 20.05 -7.29
CA LEU A 84 13.91 19.66 -6.31
C LEU A 84 14.28 20.13 -4.90
N THR A 85 15.54 19.92 -4.51
CA THR A 85 16.06 20.30 -3.19
C THR A 85 15.99 21.81 -2.99
N ALA A 86 16.32 22.59 -4.01
CA ALA A 86 16.22 24.05 -3.97
C ALA A 86 14.77 24.54 -3.79
N VAL A 87 13.78 23.83 -4.35
CA VAL A 87 12.36 24.20 -4.19
C VAL A 87 11.86 23.92 -2.78
N HIS A 88 12.11 22.72 -2.24
CA HIS A 88 11.64 22.39 -0.88
C HIS A 88 12.54 22.92 0.25
N GLY A 89 13.80 23.25 -0.04
CA GLY A 89 14.73 23.89 0.91
C GLY A 89 15.05 23.03 2.13
N VAL A 90 15.13 21.70 1.96
CA VAL A 90 15.46 20.76 3.04
C VAL A 90 16.74 20.04 2.67
N ASP A 91 17.75 20.11 3.53
CA ASP A 91 19.00 19.41 3.32
C ASP A 91 18.75 17.89 3.24
N PRO A 92 19.22 17.21 2.17
CA PRO A 92 18.95 15.81 1.99
C PRO A 92 19.78 14.98 2.96
N GLU A 93 19.13 14.39 3.97
CA GLU A 93 19.73 13.35 4.82
C GLU A 93 20.02 12.06 4.02
N TYR A 94 19.24 11.83 2.96
CA TYR A 94 19.37 10.72 2.04
C TYR A 94 18.83 11.11 0.65
N TRP A 95 19.26 10.39 -0.38
CA TRP A 95 18.83 10.64 -1.75
C TRP A 95 17.34 10.28 -1.95
N MET A 96 16.52 11.28 -2.32
CA MET A 96 15.08 11.14 -2.51
C MET A 96 14.63 11.78 -3.84
N PRO A 97 14.87 11.09 -4.98
CA PRO A 97 14.51 11.61 -6.30
C PRO A 97 13.01 11.50 -6.59
N TRP A 98 12.53 12.24 -7.60
CA TRP A 98 11.22 12.00 -8.19
C TRP A 98 11.21 10.70 -9.01
N LEU A 99 10.29 9.79 -8.67
CA LEU A 99 10.21 8.43 -9.23
C LEU A 99 8.79 8.06 -9.65
N TYR A 100 8.09 8.97 -10.31
CA TYR A 100 6.71 8.74 -10.72
C TYR A 100 6.43 9.07 -12.19
N PRO A 101 5.46 8.38 -12.81
CA PRO A 101 5.03 8.65 -14.18
C PRO A 101 4.34 10.02 -14.30
N PRO A 102 4.22 10.57 -15.52
CA PRO A 102 3.71 11.93 -15.72
C PRO A 102 2.25 12.09 -15.26
N GLY A 103 1.44 11.03 -15.30
CA GLY A 103 0.08 11.07 -14.76
C GLY A 103 0.01 11.28 -13.25
N PHE A 104 1.02 10.84 -12.50
CA PHE A 104 1.07 11.15 -11.08
C PHE A 104 1.49 12.60 -10.86
N LEU A 105 2.43 13.13 -11.65
CA LEU A 105 2.82 14.54 -11.60
C LEU A 105 1.61 15.46 -11.77
N PHE A 106 0.78 15.18 -12.77
CA PHE A 106 -0.45 15.94 -13.03
C PHE A 106 -1.47 15.79 -11.88
N LEU A 107 -1.58 14.61 -11.29
CA LEU A 107 -2.47 14.38 -10.15
C LEU A 107 -2.05 15.19 -8.91
N ILE A 108 -0.74 15.32 -8.65
CA ILE A 108 -0.24 16.03 -7.46
C ILE A 108 0.00 17.52 -7.69
N ALA A 109 0.10 17.98 -8.95
CA ALA A 109 0.43 19.36 -9.28
C ALA A 109 -0.45 20.40 -8.56
N PRO A 110 -1.79 20.22 -8.44
CA PRO A 110 -2.63 21.17 -7.70
C PRO A 110 -2.23 21.36 -6.23
N LEU A 111 -1.61 20.37 -5.59
CA LEU A 111 -1.13 20.50 -4.20
C LEU A 111 0.11 21.40 -4.09
N GLY A 112 0.87 21.56 -5.18
CA GLY A 112 2.02 22.48 -5.24
C GLY A 112 1.60 23.95 -5.20
N ALA A 113 0.38 24.30 -5.61
CA ALA A 113 -0.15 25.66 -5.52
C ALA A 113 -0.48 26.09 -4.07
N LEU A 114 -0.49 25.14 -3.13
CA LEU A 114 -0.87 25.36 -1.74
C LEU A 114 0.37 25.48 -0.87
N GLY A 115 0.23 26.09 0.30
CA GLY A 115 1.25 26.01 1.35
C GLY A 115 1.50 24.53 1.72
N PHE A 116 2.76 24.19 2.02
CA PHE A 116 3.20 22.81 2.26
C PHE A 116 2.27 22.04 3.21
N THR A 117 1.99 22.61 4.39
CA THR A 117 1.14 21.98 5.41
C THR A 117 -0.30 21.77 4.92
N THR A 118 -0.84 22.71 4.13
CA THR A 118 -2.19 22.59 3.55
C THR A 118 -2.25 21.47 2.51
N GLY A 119 -1.26 21.43 1.59
CA GLY A 119 -1.15 20.34 0.61
C GLY A 119 -1.01 18.97 1.27
N PHE A 120 -0.19 18.89 2.31
CA PHE A 120 0.01 17.67 3.09
C PHE A 120 -1.28 17.23 3.78
N ALA A 121 -1.98 18.14 4.47
CA ALA A 121 -3.25 17.85 5.12
C ALA A 121 -4.30 17.34 4.12
N ILE A 122 -4.41 17.96 2.94
CA ILE A 122 -5.35 17.54 1.90
C ILE A 122 -5.03 16.13 1.40
N LEU A 123 -3.77 15.82 1.10
CA LEU A 123 -3.38 14.48 0.64
C LEU A 123 -3.71 13.42 1.70
N SER A 124 -3.39 13.69 2.96
CA SER A 124 -3.65 12.79 4.10
C SER A 124 -5.15 12.57 4.31
N LEU A 125 -5.94 13.65 4.36
CA LEU A 125 -7.39 13.58 4.53
C LEU A 125 -8.06 12.87 3.36
N LEU A 126 -7.66 13.17 2.13
CA LEU A 126 -8.19 12.52 0.93
C LEU A 126 -7.88 11.03 0.94
N SER A 127 -6.66 10.64 1.30
CA SER A 127 -6.26 9.23 1.38
C SER A 127 -7.09 8.45 2.42
N VAL A 128 -7.28 9.01 3.61
CA VAL A 128 -8.12 8.41 4.66
C VAL A 128 -9.58 8.36 4.22
N ALA A 129 -10.12 9.44 3.65
CA ALA A 129 -11.51 9.48 3.20
C ALA A 129 -11.78 8.45 2.11
N LEU A 130 -10.90 8.34 1.11
CA LEU A 130 -11.03 7.36 0.04
C LEU A 130 -10.89 5.93 0.55
N MET A 131 -9.96 5.66 1.49
CA MET A 131 -9.87 4.36 2.15
C MET A 131 -11.17 4.03 2.89
N ALA A 132 -11.68 4.99 3.67
CA ALA A 132 -12.91 4.84 4.44
C ALA A 132 -14.13 4.60 3.54
N LEU A 133 -14.16 5.16 2.32
CA LEU A 133 -15.18 4.86 1.31
C LEU A 133 -14.98 3.48 0.69
N ALA A 134 -13.76 3.14 0.29
CA ALA A 134 -13.41 1.90 -0.40
C ALA A 134 -13.69 0.66 0.45
N ILE A 135 -13.47 0.74 1.77
CA ILE A 135 -13.70 -0.39 2.69
C ILE A 135 -15.17 -0.59 3.08
N ARG A 136 -16.07 0.40 2.89
CA ARG A 136 -17.49 0.31 3.30
C ARG A 136 -18.18 -0.98 2.85
N PRO A 137 -18.02 -1.44 1.59
CA PRO A 137 -18.67 -2.65 1.13
C PRO A 137 -18.23 -3.92 1.89
N PHE A 138 -17.09 -3.90 2.57
CA PHE A 138 -16.50 -5.06 3.25
C PHE A 138 -16.75 -5.09 4.76
N VAL A 139 -17.44 -4.11 5.35
CA VAL A 139 -17.57 -3.97 6.81
C VAL A 139 -19.01 -3.96 7.32
N ALA A 140 -19.98 -4.43 6.53
CA ALA A 140 -21.31 -4.86 6.98
C ALA A 140 -22.11 -3.89 7.88
N GLY A 141 -21.89 -2.58 7.76
CA GLY A 141 -22.49 -1.58 8.66
C GLY A 141 -21.95 -1.58 10.11
N SER A 142 -20.95 -2.41 10.43
CA SER A 142 -20.25 -2.36 11.72
C SER A 142 -19.38 -1.10 11.78
N LYS A 143 -19.82 -0.11 12.56
CA LYS A 143 -19.06 1.13 12.79
C LYS A 143 -17.67 0.85 13.35
N VAL A 144 -17.54 -0.15 14.22
CA VAL A 144 -16.25 -0.52 14.82
C VAL A 144 -15.31 -1.13 13.76
N ALA A 145 -15.79 -2.06 12.93
CA ALA A 145 -14.96 -2.62 11.86
C ALA A 145 -14.62 -1.56 10.79
N TRP A 146 -15.57 -0.67 10.47
CA TRP A 146 -15.34 0.45 9.57
C TRP A 146 -14.24 1.38 10.10
N LEU A 147 -14.30 1.78 11.37
CA LEU A 147 -13.24 2.57 11.99
C LEU A 147 -11.91 1.81 12.01
N ALA A 148 -11.92 0.55 12.45
CA ALA A 148 -10.72 -0.28 12.55
C ALA A 148 -9.91 -0.31 11.25
N PHE A 149 -10.56 -0.45 10.10
CA PHE A 149 -9.86 -0.55 8.81
C PHE A 149 -9.79 0.75 8.01
N SER A 150 -10.48 1.81 8.43
CA SER A 150 -10.31 3.17 7.85
C SER A 150 -9.14 3.93 8.47
N LEU A 151 -8.88 3.68 9.76
CA LEU A 151 -7.89 4.39 10.58
C LEU A 151 -7.00 3.39 11.31
N ALA A 152 -6.59 2.32 10.62
CA ALA A 152 -5.73 1.31 11.21
C ALA A 152 -4.37 1.93 11.58
N PRO A 153 -3.75 1.58 12.72
CA PRO A 153 -2.41 2.05 13.06
C PRO A 153 -1.35 1.68 12.02
N ALA A 154 -1.57 0.63 11.22
CA ALA A 154 -0.70 0.31 10.07
C ALA A 154 -0.55 1.46 9.06
N TYR A 155 -1.47 2.42 9.03
CA TYR A 155 -1.44 3.57 8.12
C TYR A 155 -0.58 4.73 8.63
N LEU A 156 -0.24 4.73 9.93
CA LEU A 156 0.56 5.77 10.57
C LEU A 156 1.80 6.18 9.77
N PRO A 157 2.70 5.27 9.35
CA PRO A 157 3.89 5.68 8.63
C PRO A 157 3.60 6.40 7.32
N ILE A 158 2.53 6.03 6.60
CA ILE A 158 2.13 6.75 5.39
C ILE A 158 1.67 8.16 5.73
N LEU A 159 0.78 8.30 6.71
CA LEU A 159 0.17 9.57 7.08
C LEU A 159 1.19 10.56 7.66
N VAL A 160 2.17 10.02 8.38
CA VAL A 160 3.27 10.77 8.97
C VAL A 160 4.22 11.30 7.90
N GLN A 161 4.64 10.42 6.99
CA GLN A 161 5.64 10.78 5.98
C GLN A 161 5.01 11.58 4.83
N GLY A 162 3.68 11.66 4.79
CA GLY A 162 2.91 12.24 3.69
C GLY A 162 3.10 11.48 2.39
N GLN A 163 3.21 10.17 2.52
CA GLN A 163 3.27 9.22 1.41
C GLN A 163 1.89 9.05 0.75
N ASN A 164 1.88 8.69 -0.53
CA ASN A 164 0.64 8.50 -1.30
C ASN A 164 0.13 7.04 -1.29
N GLY A 165 0.80 6.11 -0.60
CA GLY A 165 0.45 4.69 -0.66
C GLY A 165 -0.98 4.38 -0.23
N LEU A 166 -1.52 5.09 0.77
CA LEU A 166 -2.89 4.84 1.25
C LEU A 166 -3.94 5.21 0.19
N LEU A 167 -3.70 6.25 -0.61
CA LEU A 167 -4.54 6.63 -1.74
C LEU A 167 -4.68 5.48 -2.74
N TRP A 168 -3.57 4.88 -3.12
CA TRP A 168 -3.55 3.79 -4.10
C TRP A 168 -4.04 2.46 -3.51
N LEU A 169 -3.80 2.19 -2.23
CA LEU A 169 -4.44 1.07 -1.54
C LEU A 169 -5.96 1.21 -1.53
N ALA A 170 -6.49 2.43 -1.31
CA ALA A 170 -7.93 2.67 -1.42
C ALA A 170 -8.46 2.37 -2.83
N GLY A 171 -7.71 2.75 -3.88
CA GLY A 171 -8.00 2.39 -5.26
C GLY A 171 -8.03 0.86 -5.48
N LEU A 172 -7.07 0.12 -4.93
CA LEU A 172 -7.04 -1.34 -5.00
C LEU A 172 -8.23 -1.99 -4.26
N VAL A 173 -8.59 -1.49 -3.07
CA VAL A 173 -9.77 -1.96 -2.33
C VAL A 173 -11.05 -1.64 -3.10
N ALA A 174 -11.14 -0.47 -3.74
CA ALA A 174 -12.28 -0.09 -4.58
C ALA A 174 -12.38 -1.01 -5.82
N ALA A 175 -11.24 -1.37 -6.44
CA ALA A 175 -11.19 -2.37 -7.50
C ALA A 175 -11.72 -3.73 -7.02
N LEU A 176 -11.27 -4.20 -5.85
CA LEU A 176 -11.76 -5.44 -5.25
C LEU A 176 -13.27 -5.38 -4.97
N ALA A 177 -13.80 -4.24 -4.51
CA ALA A 177 -15.23 -4.06 -4.29
C ALA A 177 -16.03 -4.14 -5.60
N ALA A 178 -15.52 -3.52 -6.67
CA ALA A 178 -16.11 -3.58 -7.99
C ALA A 178 -16.06 -5.02 -8.57
N LEU A 179 -14.93 -5.73 -8.41
CA LEU A 179 -14.82 -7.14 -8.82
C LEU A 179 -15.82 -8.03 -8.07
N ARG A 180 -15.96 -7.85 -6.75
CA ARG A 180 -16.88 -8.65 -5.94
C ARG A 180 -18.34 -8.50 -6.38
N THR A 181 -18.69 -7.31 -6.87
CA THR A 181 -20.05 -6.95 -7.35
C THR A 181 -20.20 -7.08 -8.86
N ASP A 182 -19.28 -7.80 -9.52
CA ASP A 182 -19.27 -8.10 -10.95
C ASP A 182 -19.25 -6.83 -11.86
N ARG A 183 -18.81 -5.68 -11.34
CA ARG A 183 -18.63 -4.43 -12.08
C ARG A 183 -17.25 -4.38 -12.76
N TRP A 184 -17.05 -5.26 -13.74
CA TRP A 184 -15.75 -5.52 -14.39
C TRP A 184 -15.07 -4.28 -14.97
N VAL A 185 -15.82 -3.44 -15.68
CA VAL A 185 -15.27 -2.23 -16.29
C VAL A 185 -14.78 -1.25 -15.22
N LEU A 186 -15.58 -1.02 -14.18
CA LEU A 186 -15.21 -0.13 -13.07
C LEU A 186 -13.99 -0.66 -12.30
N ALA A 187 -13.92 -1.97 -12.07
CA ALA A 187 -12.73 -2.59 -11.50
C ALA A 187 -11.49 -2.33 -12.37
N GLY A 188 -11.63 -2.45 -13.70
CA GLY A 188 -10.58 -2.13 -14.64
C GLY A 188 -10.13 -0.67 -14.55
N VAL A 189 -11.05 0.28 -14.43
CA VAL A 189 -10.71 1.71 -14.25
C VAL A 189 -9.84 1.90 -13.01
N PHE A 190 -10.27 1.38 -11.85
CA PHE A 190 -9.47 1.48 -10.62
C PHE A 190 -8.10 0.81 -10.76
N ILE A 191 -8.02 -0.36 -11.41
CA ILE A 191 -6.75 -1.07 -11.64
C ILE A 191 -5.84 -0.31 -12.61
N GLY A 192 -6.38 0.30 -13.67
CA GLY A 192 -5.60 1.12 -14.60
C GLY A 192 -5.02 2.36 -13.93
N LEU A 193 -5.76 2.98 -13.00
CA LEU A 193 -5.25 4.10 -12.19
C LEU A 193 -4.07 3.68 -11.29
N LEU A 194 -4.02 2.43 -10.82
CA LEU A 194 -2.89 1.93 -10.01
C LEU A 194 -1.55 1.92 -10.76
N THR A 195 -1.53 2.08 -12.10
CA THR A 195 -0.27 2.24 -12.84
C THR A 195 0.51 3.50 -12.43
N LEU A 196 -0.15 4.47 -11.79
CA LEU A 196 0.50 5.64 -11.20
C LEU A 196 1.27 5.32 -9.90
N LYS A 197 1.03 4.14 -9.29
CA LYS A 197 1.88 3.53 -8.25
C LYS A 197 2.02 2.01 -8.51
N PRO A 198 2.94 1.60 -9.39
CA PRO A 198 2.98 0.23 -9.93
C PRO A 198 3.26 -0.85 -8.88
N GLN A 199 3.84 -0.49 -7.73
CA GLN A 199 4.20 -1.42 -6.64
C GLN A 199 3.02 -2.29 -6.16
N TYR A 200 1.81 -1.74 -6.06
CA TYR A 200 0.64 -2.52 -5.64
C TYR A 200 0.01 -3.36 -6.76
N GLY A 201 0.34 -3.03 -8.01
CA GLY A 201 -0.28 -3.59 -9.22
C GLY A 201 0.38 -4.85 -9.76
N LEU A 202 1.59 -5.22 -9.29
CA LEU A 202 2.46 -6.20 -9.93
C LEU A 202 1.79 -7.57 -10.18
N LEU A 203 1.00 -8.06 -9.22
CA LEU A 203 0.34 -9.38 -9.32
C LEU A 203 -1.13 -9.32 -9.74
N ILE A 204 -1.67 -8.12 -9.98
CA ILE A 204 -3.06 -7.98 -10.46
C ILE A 204 -3.25 -8.64 -11.84
N PRO A 205 -2.36 -8.48 -12.83
CA PRO A 205 -2.51 -9.17 -14.12
C PRO A 205 -2.60 -10.69 -13.96
N VAL A 206 -1.78 -11.29 -13.09
CA VAL A 206 -1.79 -12.72 -12.81
C VAL A 206 -3.16 -13.18 -12.27
N ALA A 207 -3.69 -12.42 -11.30
CA ALA A 207 -5.01 -12.67 -10.72
C ALA A 207 -6.15 -12.59 -11.76
N LEU A 208 -6.16 -11.53 -12.58
CA LEU A 208 -7.20 -11.32 -13.59
C LEU A 208 -7.16 -12.37 -14.70
N LEU A 209 -5.97 -12.72 -15.18
CA LEU A 209 -5.77 -13.75 -16.20
C LEU A 209 -6.19 -15.13 -15.67
N ALA A 210 -5.80 -15.48 -14.44
CA ALA A 210 -6.21 -16.73 -13.81
C ALA A 210 -7.74 -16.85 -13.66
N ALA A 211 -8.41 -15.73 -13.38
CA ALA A 211 -9.86 -15.67 -13.28
C ALA A 211 -10.59 -15.50 -14.63
N GLY A 212 -9.88 -15.24 -15.72
CA GLY A 212 -10.47 -15.02 -17.06
C GLY A 212 -11.23 -13.69 -17.19
N LEU A 213 -10.81 -12.64 -16.48
CA LEU A 213 -11.52 -11.36 -16.40
C LEU A 213 -11.11 -10.38 -17.50
N TRP A 214 -11.32 -10.78 -18.75
CA TRP A 214 -10.84 -10.05 -19.93
C TRP A 214 -11.38 -8.61 -20.05
N TRP A 215 -12.64 -8.37 -19.67
CA TRP A 215 -13.22 -7.03 -19.65
C TRP A 215 -12.54 -6.11 -18.64
N THR A 216 -12.17 -6.64 -17.48
CA THR A 216 -11.39 -5.91 -16.48
C THR A 216 -10.00 -5.60 -17.01
N VAL A 217 -9.34 -6.57 -17.66
CA VAL A 217 -8.02 -6.39 -18.28
C VAL A 217 -8.07 -5.29 -19.34
N LEU A 218 -9.03 -5.36 -20.28
CA LEU A 218 -9.19 -4.37 -21.34
C LEU A 218 -9.45 -2.97 -20.77
N SER A 219 -10.37 -2.85 -19.82
CA SER A 219 -10.67 -1.57 -19.16
C SER A 219 -9.45 -0.99 -18.43
N ALA A 220 -8.69 -1.83 -17.72
CA ALA A 220 -7.44 -1.42 -17.06
C ALA A 220 -6.39 -0.96 -18.06
N SER A 221 -6.20 -1.68 -19.17
CA SER A 221 -5.27 -1.30 -20.23
C SER A 221 -5.65 0.05 -20.87
N VAL A 222 -6.93 0.26 -21.16
CA VAL A 222 -7.42 1.54 -21.72
C VAL A 222 -7.22 2.69 -20.73
N THR A 223 -7.57 2.49 -19.46
CA THR A 223 -7.37 3.53 -18.44
C THR A 223 -5.89 3.83 -18.23
N ALA A 224 -5.03 2.81 -18.14
CA ALA A 224 -3.58 2.98 -18.04
C ALA A 224 -3.01 3.76 -19.23
N LEU A 225 -3.47 3.46 -20.45
CA LEU A 225 -3.06 4.19 -21.65
C LEU A 225 -3.48 5.65 -21.58
N ILE A 226 -4.71 5.94 -21.14
CA ILE A 226 -5.20 7.33 -21.02
C ILE A 226 -4.37 8.11 -19.99
N VAL A 227 -4.15 7.57 -18.80
CA VAL A 227 -3.38 8.27 -17.75
C VAL A 227 -1.89 8.37 -18.03
N ALA A 228 -1.36 7.56 -18.93
CA ALA A 228 -0.01 7.71 -19.46
C ALA A 228 0.03 8.73 -20.60
N ALA A 229 -0.82 8.59 -21.62
CA ALA A 229 -0.75 9.34 -22.86
C ALA A 229 -1.18 10.80 -22.69
N VAL A 230 -2.26 11.07 -21.95
CA VAL A 230 -2.81 12.42 -21.81
C VAL A 230 -1.76 13.35 -21.19
N PRO A 231 -1.20 13.08 -19.99
CA PRO A 231 -0.13 13.91 -19.40
C PRO A 231 1.11 14.04 -20.30
N THR A 232 1.45 12.99 -21.05
CA THR A 232 2.60 12.99 -21.97
C THR A 232 2.49 14.04 -23.07
N ILE A 233 1.28 14.47 -23.45
CA ILE A 233 1.08 15.55 -24.42
C ILE A 233 1.76 16.85 -23.96
N TRP A 234 1.78 17.11 -22.66
CA TRP A 234 2.39 18.31 -22.07
C TRP A 234 3.82 18.07 -21.61
N THR A 235 4.11 16.93 -21.00
CA THR A 235 5.47 16.64 -20.49
C THR A 235 6.47 16.29 -21.58
N GLY A 236 5.99 15.91 -22.77
CA GLY A 236 6.82 15.37 -23.84
C GLY A 236 7.25 13.91 -23.58
N LEU A 237 7.73 13.26 -24.65
CA LEU A 237 8.20 11.86 -24.58
C LEU A 237 9.50 11.71 -23.78
N ASP A 238 10.33 12.76 -23.71
CA ASP A 238 11.59 12.75 -22.97
C ASP A 238 11.40 12.47 -21.48
N TYR A 239 10.23 12.82 -20.92
CA TYR A 239 9.85 12.49 -19.55
C TYR A 239 10.01 11.00 -19.26
N TRP A 240 9.62 10.12 -20.18
CA TRP A 240 9.72 8.68 -19.99
C TRP A 240 11.17 8.21 -19.96
N SER A 241 12.03 8.77 -20.79
CA SER A 241 13.46 8.43 -20.81
C SER A 241 14.14 8.83 -19.48
N LEU A 242 13.84 10.02 -18.96
CA LEU A 242 14.35 10.49 -17.68
C LEU A 242 13.78 9.69 -16.51
N PHE A 243 12.48 9.38 -16.55
CA PHE A 243 11.82 8.54 -15.56
C PHE A 243 12.45 7.14 -15.46
N LEU A 244 12.60 6.45 -16.60
CA LEU A 244 13.22 5.13 -16.64
C LEU A 244 14.68 5.16 -16.18
N ARG A 245 15.45 6.17 -16.63
CA ARG A 245 16.82 6.37 -16.19
C ARG A 245 16.91 6.58 -14.67
N ARG A 246 16.09 7.48 -14.11
CA ARG A 246 16.12 7.80 -12.69
C ARG A 246 15.66 6.62 -11.83
N MET A 247 14.70 5.82 -12.29
CA MET A 247 14.34 4.54 -11.66
C MET A 247 15.51 3.53 -11.66
N GLY A 248 16.24 3.43 -12.77
CA GLY A 248 17.44 2.58 -12.86
C GLY A 248 18.52 3.00 -11.86
N GLU A 249 18.89 4.27 -11.88
CA GLU A 249 19.88 4.83 -10.94
C GLU A 249 19.45 4.65 -9.47
N TYR A 250 18.16 4.83 -9.16
CA TYR A 250 17.64 4.59 -7.82
C TYR A 250 17.66 3.10 -7.44
N SER A 251 17.35 2.21 -8.38
CA SER A 251 17.45 0.76 -8.16
C SER A 251 18.88 0.33 -7.81
N ASP A 252 19.87 0.86 -8.53
CA ASP A 252 21.29 0.58 -8.27
C ASP A 252 21.72 1.12 -6.89
N TYR A 253 21.33 2.35 -6.57
CA TYR A 253 21.58 2.95 -5.26
C TYR A 253 20.98 2.13 -4.12
N ILE A 254 19.70 1.73 -4.23
CA ILE A 254 19.02 0.93 -3.20
C ILE A 254 19.67 -0.44 -3.05
N THR A 255 20.07 -1.08 -4.16
CA THR A 255 20.74 -2.38 -4.11
C THR A 255 22.10 -2.26 -3.41
N ALA A 256 22.88 -1.23 -3.72
CA ALA A 256 24.19 -0.99 -3.11
C ALA A 256 24.09 -0.59 -1.62
N THR A 257 23.03 0.14 -1.24
CA THR A 257 22.86 0.68 0.12
C THR A 257 21.93 -0.15 1.00
N MET A 258 21.29 -1.21 0.51
CA MET A 258 20.31 -2.01 1.26
C MET A 258 20.73 -2.38 2.70
N PRO A 259 22.01 -2.73 3.00
CA PRO A 259 22.45 -3.00 4.37
C PRO A 259 22.27 -1.82 5.34
N THR A 260 22.26 -0.56 4.87
CA THR A 260 22.07 0.63 5.70
C THR A 260 20.59 1.05 5.81
N LEU A 261 19.72 0.54 4.93
CA LEU A 261 18.30 0.91 4.88
C LEU A 261 17.47 0.08 5.88
N ILE A 262 17.43 0.48 7.15
CA ILE A 262 16.76 -0.30 8.21
C ILE A 262 15.23 -0.28 8.06
N LEU A 263 14.69 0.75 7.41
CA LEU A 263 13.26 0.92 7.16
C LEU A 263 12.75 0.16 5.92
N ALA A 264 13.62 -0.54 5.20
CA ALA A 264 13.20 -1.45 4.14
C ALA A 264 12.49 -2.67 4.74
N ALA A 265 11.41 -3.11 4.09
CA ALA A 265 10.46 -4.10 4.60
C ALA A 265 10.18 -5.27 3.63
N SER A 266 10.86 -5.31 2.48
CA SER A 266 10.72 -6.37 1.46
C SER A 266 11.43 -7.67 1.85
N PRO A 267 11.11 -8.80 1.20
CA PRO A 267 11.90 -10.02 1.34
C PRO A 267 13.38 -9.84 0.98
N PHE A 268 13.70 -9.02 -0.03
CA PHE A 268 15.07 -8.63 -0.35
C PHE A 268 15.79 -8.02 0.87
N ALA A 269 15.16 -7.04 1.53
CA ALA A 269 15.71 -6.45 2.74
C ALA A 269 15.87 -7.48 3.87
N MET A 270 14.91 -8.40 4.03
CA MET A 270 15.00 -9.49 5.03
C MET A 270 16.24 -10.36 4.78
N PHE A 271 16.47 -10.78 3.54
CA PHE A 271 17.61 -11.63 3.18
C PHE A 271 18.95 -10.94 3.42
N VAL A 272 19.08 -9.66 3.06
CA VAL A 272 20.28 -8.86 3.37
C VAL A 272 20.48 -8.76 4.88
N ARG A 273 19.42 -8.56 5.67
CA ARG A 273 19.48 -8.51 7.14
C ARG A 273 19.88 -9.83 7.78
N LEU A 274 19.60 -10.95 7.11
CA LEU A 274 20.03 -12.29 7.51
C LEU A 274 21.49 -12.59 7.10
N GLY A 275 22.18 -11.63 6.48
CA GLY A 275 23.60 -11.73 6.14
C GLY A 275 23.89 -12.22 4.72
N LEU A 276 22.88 -12.34 3.85
CA LEU A 276 23.12 -12.60 2.43
C LEU A 276 23.65 -11.33 1.74
N ASP A 277 24.55 -11.51 0.79
CA ASP A 277 24.99 -10.43 -0.08
C ASP A 277 23.83 -9.95 -0.98
N PRO A 278 23.86 -8.70 -1.49
CA PRO A 278 22.77 -8.15 -2.28
C PRO A 278 22.40 -8.97 -3.53
N GLU A 279 23.35 -9.61 -4.21
CA GLU A 279 23.07 -10.39 -5.42
C GLU A 279 22.29 -11.66 -5.08
N THR A 280 22.76 -12.43 -4.09
CA THR A 280 22.07 -13.64 -3.60
C THR A 280 20.69 -13.29 -3.01
N ALA A 281 20.60 -12.20 -2.25
CA ALA A 281 19.34 -11.74 -1.68
C ALA A 281 18.32 -11.33 -2.76
N PHE A 282 18.78 -10.77 -3.88
CA PHE A 282 17.93 -10.44 -5.03
C PHE A 282 17.39 -11.69 -5.73
N VAL A 283 18.20 -12.75 -5.86
CA VAL A 283 17.72 -14.06 -6.33
C VAL A 283 16.65 -14.62 -5.39
N GLY A 284 16.85 -14.51 -4.08
CA GLY A 284 15.84 -14.88 -3.08
C GLY A 284 14.51 -14.13 -3.26
N GLN A 285 14.57 -12.82 -3.50
CA GLN A 285 13.40 -11.99 -3.81
C GLN A 285 12.68 -12.46 -5.08
N ALA A 286 13.42 -12.81 -6.13
CA ALA A 286 12.84 -13.33 -7.37
C ALA A 286 12.08 -14.66 -7.12
N VAL A 287 12.66 -15.56 -6.32
CA VAL A 287 12.00 -16.82 -5.93
C VAL A 287 10.70 -16.56 -5.16
N VAL A 288 10.72 -15.65 -4.17
CA VAL A 288 9.51 -15.26 -3.42
C VAL A 288 8.45 -14.68 -4.35
N THR A 289 8.85 -13.83 -5.30
CA THR A 289 7.96 -13.21 -6.29
C THR A 289 7.27 -14.24 -7.18
N VAL A 290 8.04 -15.20 -7.73
CA VAL A 290 7.49 -16.28 -8.57
C VAL A 290 6.56 -17.19 -7.77
N ALA A 291 6.94 -17.56 -6.55
CA ALA A 291 6.09 -18.37 -5.67
C ALA A 291 4.78 -17.65 -5.32
N ALA A 292 4.85 -16.35 -5.02
CA ALA A 292 3.69 -15.51 -4.74
C ALA A 292 2.75 -15.41 -5.95
N ALA A 293 3.30 -15.19 -7.15
CA ALA A 293 2.54 -15.17 -8.40
C ALA A 293 1.84 -16.52 -8.66
N PHE A 294 2.53 -17.64 -8.44
CA PHE A 294 1.96 -18.97 -8.60
C PHE A 294 0.81 -19.23 -7.61
N CYS A 295 0.98 -18.85 -6.34
CA CYS A 295 -0.09 -18.92 -5.33
C CYS A 295 -1.32 -18.10 -5.73
N VAL A 296 -1.12 -16.86 -6.19
CA VAL A 296 -2.21 -16.00 -6.70
C VAL A 296 -2.91 -16.66 -7.87
N PHE A 297 -2.17 -17.19 -8.84
CA PHE A 297 -2.73 -17.88 -10.01
C PHE A 297 -3.64 -19.05 -9.58
N LEU A 298 -3.15 -19.95 -8.72
CA LEU A 298 -3.93 -21.10 -8.25
C LEU A 298 -5.19 -20.70 -7.50
N ILE A 299 -5.07 -19.74 -6.57
CA ILE A 299 -6.19 -19.27 -5.74
C ILE A 299 -7.25 -18.56 -6.58
N TRP A 300 -6.84 -17.69 -7.49
CA TRP A 300 -7.78 -16.93 -8.32
C TRP A 300 -8.45 -17.80 -9.39
N ARG A 301 -7.75 -18.81 -9.90
CA ARG A 301 -8.29 -19.83 -10.81
C ARG A 301 -9.37 -20.70 -10.17
N SER A 302 -9.31 -20.90 -8.84
CA SER A 302 -10.29 -21.72 -8.12
C SER A 302 -11.68 -21.10 -8.13
N ARG A 303 -12.70 -21.90 -8.47
CA ARG A 303 -14.12 -21.50 -8.39
C ARG A 303 -14.76 -21.77 -7.03
N GLN A 304 -14.12 -22.60 -6.20
CA GLN A 304 -14.66 -23.04 -4.91
C GLN A 304 -14.22 -22.16 -3.73
N LEU A 305 -13.24 -21.29 -3.94
CA LEU A 305 -12.78 -20.36 -2.91
C LEU A 305 -13.58 -19.07 -2.90
N CYS A 306 -13.97 -18.63 -1.70
CA CYS A 306 -14.61 -17.35 -1.49
C CYS A 306 -13.71 -16.17 -1.93
N PHE A 307 -14.35 -15.07 -2.35
CA PHE A 307 -13.65 -13.88 -2.84
C PHE A 307 -12.70 -13.28 -1.79
N ASP A 308 -13.06 -13.30 -0.51
CA ASP A 308 -12.23 -12.73 0.55
C ASP A 308 -10.86 -13.43 0.67
N THR A 309 -10.78 -14.74 0.42
CA THR A 309 -9.48 -15.46 0.35
C THR A 309 -8.66 -15.01 -0.87
N LYS A 310 -9.33 -14.77 -2.01
CA LYS A 310 -8.68 -14.27 -3.23
C LYS A 310 -8.12 -12.87 -3.02
N ALA A 311 -8.91 -11.97 -2.43
CA ALA A 311 -8.50 -10.62 -2.06
C ALA A 311 -7.31 -10.63 -1.10
N ALA A 312 -7.38 -11.40 0.00
CA ALA A 312 -6.26 -11.55 0.93
C ALA A 312 -4.98 -12.04 0.21
N SER A 313 -5.08 -13.10 -0.58
CA SER A 313 -3.93 -13.66 -1.30
C SER A 313 -3.27 -12.66 -2.25
N LEU A 314 -4.06 -11.84 -2.96
CA LEU A 314 -3.55 -10.82 -3.87
C LEU A 314 -2.81 -9.72 -3.11
N LEU A 315 -3.40 -9.19 -2.02
CA LEU A 315 -2.77 -8.16 -1.20
C LEU A 315 -1.46 -8.65 -0.57
N ILE A 316 -1.45 -9.87 -0.03
CA ILE A 316 -0.25 -10.49 0.55
C ILE A 316 0.85 -10.63 -0.49
N ALA A 317 0.50 -11.20 -1.63
CA ALA A 317 1.44 -11.52 -2.69
C ALA A 317 1.98 -10.25 -3.36
N SER A 318 1.15 -9.21 -3.57
CA SER A 318 1.62 -7.91 -4.11
C SER A 318 2.68 -7.26 -3.22
N PHE A 319 2.52 -7.33 -1.89
CA PHE A 319 3.54 -6.83 -0.96
C PHE A 319 4.84 -7.64 -1.01
N LEU A 320 4.75 -8.97 -1.04
CA LEU A 320 5.91 -9.86 -1.09
C LEU A 320 6.67 -9.78 -2.42
N ALA A 321 5.97 -9.51 -3.52
CA ALA A 321 6.56 -9.47 -4.86
C ALA A 321 7.36 -8.18 -5.13
N ALA A 322 7.08 -7.09 -4.42
CA ALA A 322 7.78 -5.83 -4.60
C ALA A 322 9.18 -5.88 -3.96
N PRO A 323 10.28 -5.74 -4.76
CA PRO A 323 11.65 -5.90 -4.27
C PRO A 323 12.10 -4.75 -3.37
N VAL A 324 11.55 -3.55 -3.60
CA VAL A 324 11.83 -2.35 -2.82
C VAL A 324 10.52 -1.88 -2.21
N THR A 325 10.29 -2.32 -0.98
CA THR A 325 9.10 -2.00 -0.20
C THR A 325 9.58 -1.39 1.11
N TRP A 326 9.05 -0.22 1.43
CA TRP A 326 9.39 0.51 2.65
C TRP A 326 8.38 0.21 3.75
N TYR A 327 8.75 0.44 5.01
CA TYR A 327 7.89 0.19 6.16
C TYR A 327 6.50 0.85 6.08
N ASN A 328 6.36 2.01 5.41
CA ASN A 328 5.07 2.67 5.18
C ASN A 328 4.12 1.81 4.33
N GLU A 329 4.64 0.99 3.43
CA GLU A 329 3.85 0.06 2.60
C GLU A 329 3.20 -1.07 3.42
N ALA A 330 3.64 -1.28 4.67
CA ALA A 330 3.00 -2.21 5.61
C ALA A 330 1.54 -1.82 5.96
N ALA A 331 1.07 -0.64 5.54
CA ALA A 331 -0.35 -0.27 5.54
C ALA A 331 -1.25 -1.38 4.96
N ILE A 332 -0.80 -2.09 3.93
CA ILE A 332 -1.55 -3.18 3.31
C ILE A 332 -1.89 -4.32 4.29
N MET A 333 -1.10 -4.50 5.36
CA MET A 333 -1.28 -5.57 6.34
C MET A 333 -2.63 -5.47 7.06
N ALA A 334 -3.13 -4.26 7.34
CA ALA A 334 -4.44 -4.10 7.97
C ALA A 334 -5.56 -4.64 7.07
N LEU A 335 -5.47 -4.40 5.76
CA LEU A 335 -6.41 -4.91 4.76
C LEU A 335 -6.29 -6.44 4.60
N VAL A 336 -5.07 -6.99 4.68
CA VAL A 336 -4.88 -8.45 4.76
C VAL A 336 -5.61 -9.01 5.97
N GLY A 337 -5.48 -8.39 7.14
CA GLY A 337 -6.21 -8.78 8.35
C GLY A 337 -7.73 -8.78 8.15
N LEU A 338 -8.28 -7.72 7.54
CA LEU A 338 -9.71 -7.64 7.20
C LEU A 338 -10.16 -8.84 6.36
N PHE A 339 -9.50 -9.10 5.25
CA PHE A 339 -9.90 -10.17 4.33
C PHE A 339 -9.68 -11.57 4.90
N LEU A 340 -8.65 -11.79 5.73
CA LEU A 340 -8.45 -13.07 6.42
C LEU A 340 -9.51 -13.35 7.49
N VAL A 341 -9.99 -12.32 8.21
CA VAL A 341 -11.12 -12.47 9.16
C VAL A 341 -12.40 -12.77 8.38
N ARG A 342 -12.68 -12.01 7.32
CA ARG A 342 -13.85 -12.24 6.45
C ARG A 342 -13.85 -13.64 5.84
N ALA A 343 -12.69 -14.14 5.40
CA ALA A 343 -12.51 -15.49 4.90
C ALA A 343 -12.68 -16.59 5.96
N GLY A 344 -12.74 -16.24 7.26
CA GLY A 344 -12.81 -17.19 8.37
C GLY A 344 -11.50 -17.93 8.63
N ILE A 345 -10.38 -17.40 8.15
CA ILE A 345 -9.02 -17.91 8.39
C ILE A 345 -8.52 -17.45 9.77
N LEU A 346 -8.84 -16.21 10.15
CA LEU A 346 -8.52 -15.64 11.48
C LEU A 346 -9.78 -15.43 12.33
N GLY A 347 -9.57 -15.18 13.63
CA GLY A 347 -10.60 -14.77 14.57
C GLY A 347 -11.20 -15.89 15.44
N ARG A 348 -10.60 -17.09 15.48
CA ARG A 348 -11.08 -18.23 16.30
C ARG A 348 -10.24 -18.51 17.53
N THR A 349 -8.92 -18.44 17.41
CA THR A 349 -7.98 -18.77 18.51
C THR A 349 -7.21 -17.54 18.96
N SER A 350 -6.64 -17.57 20.17
CA SER A 350 -5.81 -16.47 20.70
C SER A 350 -4.61 -16.16 19.79
N SER A 351 -3.98 -17.17 19.18
CA SER A 351 -2.89 -17.00 18.22
C SER A 351 -3.33 -16.28 16.93
N GLN A 352 -4.55 -16.56 16.43
CA GLN A 352 -5.11 -15.86 15.28
C GLN A 352 -5.47 -14.41 15.60
N TRP A 353 -5.94 -14.13 16.83
CA TRP A 353 -6.16 -12.76 17.30
C TRP A 353 -4.86 -11.99 17.46
N LEU A 354 -3.80 -12.63 17.96
CA LEU A 354 -2.47 -12.03 18.00
C LEU A 354 -1.95 -11.70 16.59
N LEU A 355 -2.09 -12.63 15.64
CA LEU A 355 -1.70 -12.38 14.25
C LEU A 355 -2.53 -11.23 13.64
N LEU A 356 -3.83 -11.17 13.91
CA LEU A 356 -4.66 -10.03 13.48
C LEU A 356 -4.19 -8.72 14.09
N ALA A 357 -3.80 -8.70 15.37
CA ALA A 357 -3.25 -7.51 16.00
C ALA A 357 -1.93 -7.07 15.34
N VAL A 358 -1.03 -8.01 15.03
CA VAL A 358 0.22 -7.72 14.29
C VAL A 358 -0.09 -7.14 12.90
N LEU A 359 -1.04 -7.72 12.17
CA LEU A 359 -1.47 -7.21 10.86
C LEU A 359 -2.12 -5.83 10.95
N TRP A 360 -2.96 -5.60 11.95
CA TRP A 360 -3.69 -4.35 12.14
C TRP A 360 -2.80 -3.19 12.58
N PHE A 361 -1.83 -3.46 13.45
CA PHE A 361 -0.83 -2.47 13.83
C PHE A 361 0.20 -2.23 12.73
N GLY A 362 0.57 -3.26 11.96
CA GLY A 362 1.59 -3.16 10.91
C GLY A 362 2.85 -2.45 11.40
N ALA A 363 3.46 -1.61 10.54
CA ALA A 363 4.60 -0.77 10.92
C ALA A 363 4.21 0.49 11.75
N GLY A 364 2.96 0.59 12.22
CA GLY A 364 2.50 1.66 13.10
C GLY A 364 3.29 1.69 14.41
N TRP A 365 3.64 0.52 14.96
CA TRP A 365 4.45 0.42 16.17
C TRP A 365 5.82 1.08 16.02
N GLN A 366 6.49 0.81 14.90
CA GLN A 366 7.78 1.42 14.58
C GLN A 366 7.65 2.93 14.40
N SER A 367 6.58 3.39 13.75
CA SER A 367 6.33 4.83 13.59
C SER A 367 6.18 5.51 14.94
N MET A 368 5.39 4.93 15.86
CA MET A 368 5.25 5.45 17.22
C MET A 368 6.58 5.45 17.98
N GLY A 369 7.41 4.42 17.82
CA GLY A 369 8.75 4.35 18.41
C GLY A 369 9.67 5.47 17.92
N ILE A 370 9.65 5.76 16.62
CA ILE A 370 10.38 6.87 16.01
C ILE A 370 9.86 8.21 16.53
N PHE A 371 8.53 8.40 16.58
CA PHE A 371 7.91 9.66 17.04
C PHE A 371 8.14 9.99 18.49
N LEU A 372 7.98 9.00 19.35
CA LEU A 372 8.03 9.22 20.79
C LEU A 372 9.48 9.26 21.30
N GLY A 373 10.48 9.15 20.41
CA GLY A 373 11.89 9.03 20.78
C GLY A 373 12.16 7.81 21.67
N LEU A 374 11.24 6.82 21.68
CA LEU A 374 11.30 5.66 22.56
C LEU A 374 12.23 4.57 22.04
N ALA A 375 12.72 4.70 20.80
CA ALA A 375 13.60 3.74 20.18
C ALA A 375 14.89 4.41 19.70
N ASP A 376 15.99 4.20 20.44
CA ASP A 376 17.37 4.48 19.98
C ASP A 376 17.81 3.57 18.81
N LYS A 377 16.93 2.70 18.31
CA LYS A 377 17.28 1.64 17.35
C LYS A 377 16.12 1.43 16.39
N GLN A 378 16.35 1.80 15.13
CA GLN A 378 15.51 1.40 14.01
C GLN A 378 15.37 -0.14 14.03
N PHE A 379 14.16 -0.66 14.13
CA PHE A 379 13.91 -2.10 14.12
C PHE A 379 13.88 -2.59 12.65
N PRO A 380 14.60 -3.67 12.30
CA PRO A 380 14.61 -4.20 10.93
C PRO A 380 13.27 -4.88 10.62
N TRP A 381 12.29 -4.08 10.21
CA TRP A 381 10.89 -4.50 10.07
C TRP A 381 10.71 -5.63 9.06
N ALA A 382 11.61 -5.73 8.08
CA ALA A 382 11.68 -6.86 7.14
C ALA A 382 11.72 -8.24 7.82
N LEU A 383 12.33 -8.36 9.00
CA LEU A 383 12.39 -9.61 9.79
C LEU A 383 11.04 -9.99 10.43
N VAL A 384 10.07 -9.07 10.46
CA VAL A 384 8.71 -9.31 10.95
C VAL A 384 7.72 -9.37 9.79
N THR A 385 7.74 -8.39 8.89
CA THR A 385 6.77 -8.31 7.78
C THR A 385 6.84 -9.50 6.87
N THR A 386 8.04 -9.87 6.41
CA THR A 386 8.19 -10.95 5.43
C THR A 386 7.71 -12.30 5.99
N PRO A 387 8.14 -12.76 7.18
CA PRO A 387 7.64 -14.00 7.75
C PRO A 387 6.14 -13.98 8.04
N VAL A 388 5.60 -12.86 8.55
CA VAL A 388 4.15 -12.71 8.80
C VAL A 388 3.35 -12.82 7.51
N MET A 389 3.80 -12.16 6.44
CA MET A 389 3.13 -12.17 5.15
C MET A 389 3.26 -13.54 4.46
N LEU A 390 4.41 -14.21 4.55
CA LEU A 390 4.59 -15.59 4.08
C LEU A 390 3.68 -16.57 4.83
N LEU A 391 3.56 -16.44 6.16
CA LEU A 391 2.62 -17.22 6.96
C LEU A 391 1.17 -16.98 6.50
N CYS A 392 0.77 -15.72 6.30
CA CYS A 392 -0.57 -15.41 5.80
C CYS A 392 -0.83 -16.02 4.42
N LEU A 393 0.15 -16.00 3.52
CA LEU A 393 0.03 -16.64 2.20
C LEU A 393 -0.12 -18.15 2.32
N ALA A 394 0.66 -18.78 3.22
CA ALA A 394 0.55 -20.20 3.51
C ALA A 394 -0.82 -20.58 4.10
N LEU A 395 -1.42 -19.72 4.92
CA LEU A 395 -2.79 -19.91 5.42
C LEU A 395 -3.82 -19.85 4.27
N CYS A 396 -3.69 -18.91 3.33
CA CYS A 396 -4.53 -18.87 2.12
C CYS A 396 -4.35 -20.13 1.25
N LEU A 397 -3.11 -20.60 1.09
CA LEU A 397 -2.81 -21.81 0.31
C LEU A 397 -3.33 -23.08 0.99
N SER A 398 -3.22 -23.19 2.31
CA SER A 398 -3.77 -24.34 3.06
C SER A 398 -5.30 -24.40 2.93
N ARG A 399 -5.98 -23.25 2.93
CA ARG A 399 -7.41 -23.15 2.64
C ARG A 399 -7.74 -23.63 1.22
N TYR A 400 -6.95 -23.23 0.22
CA TYR A 400 -7.07 -23.72 -1.16
C TYR A 400 -6.95 -25.25 -1.24
N LEU A 401 -5.91 -25.83 -0.61
CA LEU A 401 -5.66 -27.27 -0.63
C LEU A 401 -6.76 -28.07 0.08
N ALA A 402 -7.31 -27.56 1.18
CA ALA A 402 -8.41 -28.19 1.90
C ALA A 402 -9.68 -28.28 1.04
N VAL A 403 -10.03 -27.19 0.34
CA VAL A 403 -11.20 -27.13 -0.54
C VAL A 403 -11.02 -28.03 -1.77
N ARG A 404 -9.80 -28.16 -2.32
CA ARG A 404 -9.53 -29.08 -3.44
C ARG A 404 -9.68 -30.56 -3.04
N ARG A 405 -9.42 -30.91 -1.78
CA ARG A 405 -9.47 -32.29 -1.28
C ARG A 405 -10.88 -32.78 -0.96
N THR A 406 -11.87 -31.89 -0.80
CA THR A 406 -13.26 -32.30 -0.60
C THR A 406 -13.86 -32.76 -1.92
N PRO A 407 -14.14 -34.08 -2.10
CA PRO A 407 -14.75 -34.57 -3.32
C PRO A 407 -16.14 -33.96 -3.50
N VAL A 408 -16.41 -33.45 -4.69
CA VAL A 408 -17.75 -32.99 -5.09
C VAL A 408 -18.58 -34.26 -5.35
N TRP A 409 -19.12 -34.88 -4.30
CA TRP A 409 -20.14 -35.91 -4.46
C TRP A 409 -21.45 -35.21 -4.78
N GLY A 410 -21.90 -35.33 -6.03
CA GLY A 410 -23.21 -34.85 -6.49
C GLY A 410 -23.13 -33.66 -7.45
N ALA A 411 -22.99 -33.95 -8.74
CA ALA A 411 -23.52 -33.15 -9.84
C ALA A 411 -24.28 -34.10 -10.76
#